data_AF-A0A661H318-F1
#
_entry.id   AF-A0A661H318-F1
#
_cell.length_a   1.000
_cell.length_b   1.000
_cell.length_c   1.000
_cell.angle_alpha   90.00
_cell.angle_beta   90.00
_cell.angle_gamma   90.00
#
_symmetry.space_group_name_H-M   'P 1'
#
loop_
_entity.id
_entity.type
_entity.pdbx_description
1 polymer ?
#
loop_
_entity_poly.entity_id
_entity_poly.type
_entity_poly.pdbx_seq_one_letter_code
_entity_poly.pdbx_strand_id
1 'polypeptide(L)'
;MDRRSLTTASTFLPKLKTGGEVGSGELATHARKSQPKITSANQRTEPRRQAMKVKKVSINNKRKEFSVDTYSGTAYTFPYAEADPRPDSRNRIEEVFVDSELGNEAITYVLNSGDEGSIHMEQILEYNEDPNYMADLLTYKLTLEARQEIENSGLSRRQIAKRLKTSVAQLYRLLDPANTSKSINQLVALLHILNCEVNLVVNYRTGERAHRSC
;
A
#
# COMPACT_ATOMS: atom_id res chain seq x y z
N MET A 1 -23.78 20.57 -58.56
CA MET A 1 -22.78 21.45 -59.21
C MET A 1 -21.51 21.32 -58.39
N ASP A 2 -20.68 20.29 -58.56
CA ASP A 2 -19.93 19.80 -59.72
C ASP A 2 -18.52 20.43 -59.85
N ARG A 3 -17.54 19.54 -60.13
CA ARG A 3 -16.08 19.69 -60.41
C ARG A 3 -15.14 19.74 -59.18
N ARG A 4 -14.44 18.67 -58.77
CA ARG A 4 -13.46 17.73 -59.42
C ARG A 4 -12.27 18.41 -60.11
N SER A 5 -11.06 18.07 -59.65
CA SER A 5 -9.89 17.56 -60.42
C SER A 5 -8.62 17.56 -59.52
N LEU A 6 -7.59 16.71 -59.60
CA LEU A 6 -7.24 15.47 -60.32
C LEU A 6 -5.82 15.02 -59.83
N THR A 7 -5.59 13.69 -59.69
CA THR A 7 -4.35 12.91 -60.06
C THR A 7 -3.00 13.24 -59.34
N THR A 8 -2.00 12.36 -59.08
CA THR A 8 -1.50 11.13 -59.72
C THR A 8 -0.55 10.36 -58.77
N ALA A 9 -0.49 9.03 -58.93
CA ALA A 9 0.48 8.11 -58.32
C ALA A 9 1.85 8.10 -59.03
N SER A 10 2.93 7.70 -58.34
CA SER A 10 4.08 7.07 -59.00
C SER A 10 4.89 6.18 -58.04
N THR A 11 5.43 5.13 -58.63
CA THR A 11 5.96 3.88 -58.08
C THR A 11 7.50 3.85 -58.11
N PHE A 12 8.08 2.83 -57.47
CA PHE A 12 9.38 2.16 -57.73
C PHE A 12 10.60 2.49 -56.85
N LEU A 13 11.04 1.47 -56.10
CA LEU A 13 12.46 1.17 -55.89
C LEU A 13 12.70 -0.35 -56.02
N PRO A 14 13.83 -0.81 -56.60
CA PRO A 14 14.04 -2.20 -57.05
C PRO A 14 14.84 -3.08 -56.08
N LYS A 15 14.72 -4.41 -56.31
CA LYS A 15 15.50 -5.51 -55.75
C LYS A 15 16.93 -5.54 -56.30
N LEU A 16 17.90 -5.98 -55.48
CA LEU A 16 19.16 -6.59 -55.92
C LEU A 16 19.52 -7.77 -54.99
N LYS A 17 19.71 -8.93 -55.61
CA LYS A 17 20.38 -10.13 -55.05
C LYS A 17 21.71 -10.28 -55.77
N THR A 18 22.79 -10.55 -55.05
CA THR A 18 23.96 -11.29 -55.54
C THR A 18 24.59 -12.03 -54.35
N GLY A 19 24.95 -13.30 -54.57
CA GLY A 19 25.63 -14.17 -53.60
C GLY A 19 27.15 -14.18 -53.80
N GLY A 20 27.84 -14.83 -52.85
CA GLY A 20 29.26 -15.16 -52.91
C GLY A 20 29.80 -15.60 -51.54
N GLU A 21 29.95 -16.91 -51.34
CA GLU A 21 30.93 -17.53 -50.41
C GLU A 21 32.34 -17.13 -50.90
N VAL A 22 33.43 -17.01 -50.13
CA VAL A 22 34.12 -17.93 -49.19
C VAL A 22 35.17 -17.10 -48.43
N GLY A 23 35.55 -17.49 -47.21
CA GLY A 23 36.78 -16.96 -46.59
C GLY A 23 36.88 -17.15 -45.09
N SER A 24 37.42 -18.29 -44.67
CA SER A 24 37.85 -18.59 -43.30
C SER A 24 38.97 -17.66 -42.84
N GLY A 25 38.86 -17.12 -41.62
CA GLY A 25 39.90 -16.35 -40.95
C GLY A 25 39.59 -16.19 -39.46
N GLU A 26 40.18 -17.06 -38.64
CA GLU A 26 40.30 -16.86 -37.20
C GLU A 26 41.14 -15.61 -36.90
N LEU A 27 40.69 -14.76 -35.95
CA LEU A 27 41.53 -14.18 -34.90
C LEU A 27 40.70 -13.35 -33.90
N ALA A 28 40.72 -13.83 -32.65
CA ALA A 28 40.87 -13.11 -31.39
C ALA A 28 39.86 -12.01 -30.96
N THR A 29 39.12 -12.38 -29.91
CA THR A 29 38.92 -11.64 -28.64
C THR A 29 38.49 -10.16 -28.66
N HIS A 30 37.26 -9.88 -28.18
CA HIS A 30 37.06 -9.01 -27.01
C HIS A 30 35.59 -9.02 -26.51
N ALA A 31 35.44 -9.36 -25.22
CA ALA A 31 34.49 -8.82 -24.25
C ALA A 31 33.00 -8.63 -24.62
N ARG A 32 32.15 -9.58 -24.20
CA ARG A 32 30.79 -9.27 -23.76
C ARG A 32 30.62 -9.68 -22.31
N LYS A 33 30.84 -8.71 -21.40
CA LYS A 33 30.37 -8.79 -20.02
C LYS A 33 28.85 -8.91 -20.05
N SER A 34 28.35 -10.04 -19.56
CA SER A 34 26.96 -10.26 -19.22
C SER A 34 26.46 -9.13 -18.33
N GLN A 35 25.46 -8.39 -18.80
CA GLN A 35 24.72 -7.46 -17.95
C GLN A 35 24.01 -8.26 -16.86
N PRO A 36 24.15 -7.92 -15.57
CA PRO A 36 23.34 -8.54 -14.55
C PRO A 36 21.88 -8.12 -14.73
N LYS A 37 20.98 -9.11 -14.78
CA LYS A 37 19.53 -8.91 -14.68
C LYS A 37 19.27 -8.11 -13.40
N ILE A 38 18.81 -6.87 -13.55
CA ILE A 38 18.28 -6.08 -12.44
C ILE A 38 16.89 -6.65 -12.14
N THR A 39 16.83 -7.77 -11.43
CA THR A 39 15.66 -8.17 -10.65
C THR A 39 15.58 -7.24 -9.45
N SER A 40 15.02 -6.05 -9.68
CA SER A 40 14.64 -5.12 -8.62
C SER A 40 13.49 -5.73 -7.83
N ALA A 41 13.88 -6.48 -6.80
CA ALA A 41 13.06 -7.02 -5.75
C ALA A 41 12.07 -5.97 -5.19
N ASN A 42 10.79 -6.11 -5.52
CA ASN A 42 9.67 -5.52 -4.78
C ASN A 42 9.40 -6.31 -3.47
N GLN A 43 10.46 -6.85 -2.85
CA GLN A 43 10.39 -7.85 -1.77
C GLN A 43 10.04 -7.26 -0.40
N ARG A 44 9.78 -5.96 -0.29
CA ARG A 44 9.34 -5.34 0.99
C ARG A 44 7.83 -5.28 1.16
N THR A 45 7.07 -5.38 0.07
CA THR A 45 5.61 -5.26 0.10
C THR A 45 4.93 -6.56 0.52
N GLU A 46 5.46 -7.70 0.07
CA GLU A 46 4.94 -9.04 0.39
C GLU A 46 5.09 -9.45 1.86
N PRO A 47 6.23 -9.22 2.55
CA PRO A 47 6.36 -9.60 3.96
C PRO A 47 5.43 -8.83 4.88
N ARG A 48 5.15 -7.56 4.55
CA ARG A 48 4.24 -6.70 5.32
C ARG A 48 2.77 -7.11 5.13
N ARG A 49 2.35 -7.43 3.91
CA ARG A 49 1.00 -7.97 3.65
C ARG A 49 0.82 -9.36 4.26
N GLN A 50 1.84 -10.21 4.20
CA GLN A 50 1.81 -11.52 4.86
C GLN A 50 1.70 -11.39 6.40
N ALA A 51 2.26 -10.33 6.99
CA ALA A 51 2.21 -10.09 8.43
C ALA A 51 0.81 -9.76 8.96
N MET A 52 -0.09 -9.21 8.12
CA MET A 52 -1.47 -8.87 8.48
C MET A 52 -2.45 -10.05 8.34
N LYS A 53 -2.00 -11.20 7.83
CA LYS A 53 -2.87 -12.37 7.70
C LYS A 53 -3.09 -13.03 9.06
N VAL A 54 -4.34 -13.34 9.35
CA VAL A 54 -4.75 -14.13 10.49
C VAL A 54 -4.42 -15.59 10.23
N LYS A 55 -3.69 -16.19 11.16
CA LYS A 55 -3.32 -17.61 11.14
C LYS A 55 -4.31 -18.45 11.93
N LYS A 56 -4.76 -17.94 13.08
CA LYS A 56 -5.66 -18.64 13.99
C LYS A 56 -6.43 -17.63 14.84
N VAL A 57 -7.66 -18.00 15.20
CA VAL A 57 -8.48 -17.28 16.16
C VAL A 57 -8.97 -18.22 17.26
N SER A 58 -9.14 -17.69 18.46
CA SER A 58 -9.80 -18.36 19.58
C SER A 58 -10.54 -17.36 20.46
N ILE A 59 -11.47 -17.86 21.27
CA ILE A 59 -12.23 -17.04 22.23
C ILE A 59 -11.69 -17.17 23.65
N ASN A 60 -11.64 -16.06 24.37
CA ASN A 60 -11.36 -16.03 25.81
C ASN A 60 -12.56 -15.45 26.56
N ASN A 61 -13.53 -16.31 26.87
CA ASN A 61 -14.77 -15.93 27.54
C ASN A 61 -14.55 -15.33 28.94
N LYS A 62 -13.45 -15.68 29.64
CA LYS A 62 -13.12 -15.10 30.95
C LYS A 62 -12.74 -13.63 30.83
N ARG A 63 -12.01 -13.27 29.77
CA ARG A 63 -11.59 -11.88 29.48
C ARG A 63 -12.54 -11.15 28.54
N LYS A 64 -13.53 -11.85 27.95
CA LYS A 64 -14.49 -11.35 26.96
C LYS A 64 -13.79 -10.73 25.73
N GLU A 65 -12.87 -11.49 25.15
CA GLU A 65 -12.06 -11.06 24.01
C GLU A 65 -11.81 -12.20 23.02
N PHE A 66 -11.57 -11.84 21.76
CA PHE A 66 -10.97 -12.70 20.74
C PHE A 66 -9.45 -12.66 20.89
N SER A 67 -8.80 -13.81 20.76
CA SER A 67 -7.34 -13.92 20.65
C SER A 67 -6.99 -14.31 19.22
N VAL A 68 -6.19 -13.47 18.56
CA VAL A 68 -5.90 -13.55 17.13
C VAL A 68 -4.40 -13.71 16.92
N ASP A 69 -3.99 -14.87 16.43
CA ASP A 69 -2.60 -15.14 16.05
C ASP A 69 -2.40 -14.83 14.58
N THR A 70 -1.37 -14.06 14.25
CA THR A 70 -1.03 -13.70 12.87
C THR A 70 0.11 -14.57 12.31
N TYR A 71 0.27 -14.60 10.99
CA TYR A 71 1.41 -15.26 10.34
C TYR A 71 2.76 -14.61 10.66
N SER A 72 2.77 -13.37 11.16
CA SER A 72 3.98 -12.71 11.64
C SER A 72 4.54 -13.32 12.95
N GLY A 73 3.71 -14.09 13.66
CA GLY A 73 4.01 -14.60 15.00
C GLY A 73 3.54 -13.69 16.13
N THR A 74 3.01 -12.50 15.83
CA THR A 74 2.38 -11.62 16.83
C THR A 74 0.95 -12.08 17.13
N ALA A 75 0.60 -12.08 18.41
CA ALA A 75 -0.75 -12.33 18.91
C ALA A 75 -1.39 -11.02 19.37
N TYR A 76 -2.64 -10.80 18.98
CA TYR A 76 -3.43 -9.64 19.34
C TYR A 76 -4.69 -10.07 20.09
N THR A 77 -5.27 -9.13 20.84
CA THR A 77 -6.57 -9.31 21.49
C THR A 77 -7.56 -8.29 20.99
N PHE A 78 -8.82 -8.68 20.80
CA PHE A 78 -9.89 -7.75 20.45
C PHE A 78 -11.10 -7.97 21.35
N PRO A 79 -11.57 -6.97 22.10
CA PRO A 79 -12.64 -7.14 23.07
C PRO A 79 -14.00 -7.33 22.40
N TYR A 80 -14.87 -8.14 23.01
CA TYR A 80 -16.25 -8.32 22.54
C TYR A 80 -17.04 -7.01 22.56
N ALA A 81 -16.67 -6.07 23.42
CA ALA A 81 -17.35 -4.79 23.54
C ALA A 81 -17.24 -3.91 22.30
N GLU A 82 -16.19 -4.10 21.49
CA GLU A 82 -15.94 -3.35 20.24
C GLU A 82 -16.40 -4.12 19.00
N ALA A 83 -16.92 -5.35 19.18
CA ALA A 83 -17.42 -6.17 18.08
C ALA A 83 -18.89 -5.86 17.77
N ASP A 84 -19.26 -5.99 16.50
CA ASP A 84 -20.62 -5.82 16.00
C ASP A 84 -21.01 -7.03 15.14
N PRO A 85 -22.07 -7.80 15.47
CA PRO A 85 -22.92 -7.68 16.66
C PRO A 85 -22.23 -8.07 17.97
N ARG A 86 -22.40 -7.24 19.01
CA ARG A 86 -21.72 -7.43 20.30
C ARG A 86 -22.13 -8.74 21.01
N PRO A 87 -21.18 -9.66 21.29
CA PRO A 87 -21.44 -10.83 22.12
C PRO A 87 -21.76 -10.46 23.58
N ASP A 88 -22.75 -11.14 24.17
CA ASP A 88 -23.10 -10.99 25.59
C ASP A 88 -23.44 -12.33 26.28
N SER A 89 -23.92 -12.28 27.52
CA SER A 89 -24.20 -13.49 28.30
C SER A 89 -25.42 -14.27 27.80
N ARG A 90 -26.36 -13.60 27.11
CA ARG A 90 -27.60 -14.15 26.55
C ARG A 90 -27.44 -14.54 25.09
N ASN A 91 -26.58 -13.82 24.35
CA ASN A 91 -26.24 -14.11 22.97
C ASN A 91 -24.73 -14.32 22.84
N ARG A 92 -24.30 -15.57 23.08
CA ARG A 92 -22.89 -15.95 23.11
C ARG A 92 -22.39 -16.30 21.72
N ILE A 93 -21.07 -16.29 21.55
CA ILE A 93 -20.41 -16.80 20.35
C ILE A 93 -20.61 -18.32 20.30
N GLU A 94 -21.26 -18.77 19.23
CA GLU A 94 -21.42 -20.17 18.88
C GLU A 94 -20.19 -20.65 18.10
N GLU A 95 -19.79 -19.89 17.07
CA GLU A 95 -18.66 -20.21 16.20
C GLU A 95 -17.75 -19.00 15.98
N VAL A 96 -16.46 -19.26 15.77
CA VAL A 96 -15.49 -18.26 15.30
C VAL A 96 -14.46 -18.93 14.40
N PHE A 97 -14.12 -18.28 13.29
CA PHE A 97 -13.16 -18.81 12.33
C PHE A 97 -12.41 -17.69 11.60
N VAL A 98 -11.29 -18.08 10.97
CA VAL A 98 -10.55 -17.19 10.07
C VAL A 98 -11.29 -17.16 8.74
N ASP A 99 -11.61 -15.96 8.27
CA ASP A 99 -12.42 -15.81 7.08
C ASP A 99 -11.55 -15.83 5.82
N SER A 100 -11.64 -16.93 5.07
CA SER A 100 -10.91 -17.09 3.81
C SER A 100 -11.48 -16.26 2.67
N GLU A 101 -12.77 -15.91 2.72
CA GLU A 101 -13.41 -15.06 1.71
C GLU A 101 -12.90 -13.62 1.82
N LEU A 102 -12.55 -13.21 3.03
CA LEU A 102 -11.88 -11.94 3.33
C LEU A 102 -10.34 -12.04 3.28
N GLY A 103 -9.82 -12.99 2.49
CA GLY A 103 -8.37 -13.12 2.23
C GLY A 103 -7.53 -13.57 3.42
N ASN A 104 -8.16 -14.12 4.47
CA ASN A 104 -7.58 -14.35 5.79
C ASN A 104 -7.12 -13.06 6.49
N GLU A 105 -7.68 -11.90 6.14
CA GLU A 105 -7.43 -10.61 6.79
C GLU A 105 -8.56 -10.23 7.76
N ALA A 106 -9.46 -11.16 8.07
CA ALA A 106 -10.53 -10.98 9.03
C ALA A 106 -10.82 -12.29 9.79
N ILE A 107 -11.49 -12.13 10.93
CA ILE A 107 -12.18 -13.22 11.62
C ILE A 107 -13.68 -13.00 11.49
N THR A 108 -14.43 -14.08 11.38
CA THR A 108 -15.89 -14.05 11.37
C THR A 108 -16.39 -14.90 12.53
N TYR A 109 -17.45 -14.44 13.19
CA TYR A 109 -18.06 -15.13 14.32
C TYR A 109 -19.59 -15.13 14.18
N VAL A 110 -20.19 -16.19 14.70
CA VAL A 110 -21.65 -16.39 14.70
C VAL A 110 -22.10 -16.46 16.15
N LEU A 111 -23.16 -15.72 16.46
CA LEU A 111 -23.80 -15.76 17.77
C LEU A 111 -24.89 -16.85 17.80
N ASN A 112 -25.28 -17.29 19.00
CA ASN A 112 -26.38 -18.26 19.18
C ASN A 112 -27.72 -17.83 18.55
N SER A 113 -27.93 -16.53 18.31
CA SER A 113 -29.09 -16.01 17.59
C SER A 113 -29.06 -16.32 16.09
N GLY A 114 -27.90 -16.72 15.56
CA GLY A 114 -27.61 -16.81 14.13
C GLY A 114 -27.05 -15.52 13.54
N ASP A 115 -26.95 -14.44 14.32
CA ASP A 115 -26.36 -13.19 13.84
C ASP A 115 -24.85 -13.36 13.65
N GLU A 116 -24.34 -12.83 12.54
CA GLU A 116 -22.93 -12.95 12.13
C GLU A 116 -22.23 -11.59 12.18
N GLY A 117 -20.97 -11.58 12.59
CA GLY A 117 -20.10 -10.42 12.53
C GLY A 117 -18.71 -10.75 12.02
N SER A 118 -18.08 -9.78 11.37
CA SER A 118 -16.70 -9.86 10.89
C SER A 118 -15.85 -8.75 11.50
N ILE A 119 -14.63 -9.09 11.87
CA ILE A 119 -13.64 -8.17 12.44
C ILE A 119 -12.39 -8.23 11.57
N HIS A 120 -12.09 -7.14 10.89
CA HIS A 120 -10.91 -7.01 10.04
C HIS A 120 -9.64 -6.83 10.87
N MET A 121 -8.51 -7.30 10.33
CA MET A 121 -7.20 -7.16 10.97
C MET A 121 -6.86 -5.69 11.22
N GLU A 122 -7.24 -4.78 10.34
CA GLU A 122 -7.08 -3.33 10.53
C GLU A 122 -7.74 -2.84 11.81
N GLN A 123 -8.97 -3.29 12.12
CA GLN A 123 -9.66 -2.92 13.34
C GLN A 123 -8.93 -3.46 14.58
N ILE A 124 -8.38 -4.67 14.49
CA ILE A 124 -7.59 -5.28 15.55
C ILE A 124 -6.28 -4.51 15.77
N LEU A 125 -5.56 -4.19 14.69
CA LEU A 125 -4.32 -3.41 14.74
C LEU A 125 -4.56 -1.99 15.24
N GLU A 126 -5.69 -1.38 14.88
CA GLU A 126 -6.10 -0.07 15.36
C GLU A 126 -6.37 -0.09 16.87
N TYR A 127 -7.17 -1.06 17.33
CA TYR A 127 -7.48 -1.20 18.76
C TYR A 127 -6.23 -1.47 19.61
N ASN A 128 -5.31 -2.32 19.13
CA ASN A 128 -4.05 -2.62 19.82
C ASN A 128 -2.97 -1.56 19.55
N GLU A 129 -3.27 -0.56 18.72
CA GLU A 129 -2.41 0.55 18.35
C GLU A 129 -1.03 0.09 17.88
N ASP A 130 -1.04 -0.92 17.01
CA ASP A 130 0.19 -1.48 16.45
C ASP A 130 1.05 -0.34 15.86
N PRO A 131 2.31 -0.15 16.32
CA PRO A 131 3.10 1.00 15.93
C PRO A 131 3.34 1.12 14.43
N ASN A 132 3.44 0.00 13.72
CA ASN A 132 3.66 0.02 12.28
C ASN A 132 2.37 0.40 11.55
N TYR A 133 1.24 -0.18 11.96
CA TYR A 133 -0.07 0.17 11.40
C TYR A 133 -0.41 1.65 11.67
N MET A 134 -0.17 2.16 12.88
CA MET A 134 -0.38 3.57 13.22
C MET A 134 0.49 4.51 12.36
N ALA A 135 1.76 4.17 12.15
CA ALA A 135 2.65 4.95 11.28
C ALA A 135 2.19 4.92 9.81
N ASP A 136 1.74 3.77 9.32
CA ASP A 136 1.20 3.61 7.97
C ASP A 136 -0.12 4.38 7.81
N LEU A 137 -1.00 4.36 8.81
CA LEU A 137 -2.26 5.11 8.85
C LEU A 137 -2.01 6.62 8.84
N LEU A 138 -1.03 7.11 9.62
CA LEU A 138 -0.61 8.51 9.58
C LEU A 138 -0.08 8.90 8.20
N THR A 139 0.74 8.04 7.60
CA THR A 139 1.30 8.25 6.25
C THR A 139 0.19 8.29 5.19
N TYR A 140 -0.82 7.43 5.32
CA TYR A 140 -2.00 7.42 4.47
C TYR A 140 -2.78 8.74 4.58
N LYS A 141 -3.11 9.17 5.81
CA LYS A 141 -3.81 10.44 6.06
C LYS A 141 -3.05 11.63 5.48
N LEU A 142 -1.74 11.74 5.73
CA LEU A 142 -0.88 12.78 5.13
C LEU A 142 -0.86 12.74 3.60
N THR A 143 -0.98 11.55 2.99
CA THR A 143 -1.07 11.43 1.53
C THR A 143 -2.39 12.01 1.02
N LEU A 144 -3.50 11.76 1.71
CA LEU A 144 -4.81 12.31 1.34
C LEU A 144 -4.80 13.84 1.40
N GLU A 145 -4.28 14.41 2.50
CA GLU A 145 -4.11 15.86 2.65
C GLU A 145 -3.25 16.44 1.52
N ALA A 146 -2.09 15.82 1.23
CA ALA A 146 -1.22 16.27 0.16
C ALA A 146 -1.89 16.20 -1.22
N ARG A 147 -2.77 15.21 -1.48
CA ARG A 147 -3.52 15.13 -2.73
C ARG A 147 -4.52 16.26 -2.85
N GLN A 148 -5.29 16.48 -1.78
CA GLN A 148 -6.28 17.54 -1.72
C GLN A 148 -5.64 18.91 -1.94
N GLU A 149 -4.51 19.16 -1.28
CA GLU A 149 -3.81 20.45 -1.39
C GLU A 149 -3.14 20.67 -2.75
N ILE A 150 -2.74 19.60 -3.45
CA ILE A 150 -2.29 19.75 -4.85
C ILE A 150 -3.43 20.26 -5.74
N GLU A 151 -4.63 19.72 -5.55
CA GLU A 151 -5.82 20.13 -6.30
C GLU A 151 -6.18 21.59 -5.98
N ASN A 152 -6.04 22.01 -4.72
CA ASN A 152 -6.31 23.38 -4.27
C ASN A 152 -5.22 24.39 -4.69
N SER A 153 -3.97 23.96 -4.85
CA SER A 153 -2.82 24.87 -5.07
C SER A 153 -2.79 25.56 -6.44
N GLY A 154 -3.52 25.04 -7.44
CA GLY A 154 -3.43 25.50 -8.84
C GLY A 154 -2.07 25.22 -9.51
N LEU A 155 -1.15 24.49 -8.85
CA LEU A 155 0.16 24.17 -9.40
C LEU A 155 0.10 22.92 -10.30
N SER A 156 0.81 22.97 -11.43
CA SER A 156 0.99 21.78 -12.26
C SER A 156 1.90 20.75 -11.57
N ARG A 157 1.66 19.46 -11.84
CA ARG A 157 2.50 18.35 -11.35
C ARG A 157 3.99 18.53 -11.64
N ARG A 158 4.33 19.15 -12.79
CA ARG A 158 5.72 19.44 -13.17
C ARG A 158 6.34 20.52 -12.29
N GLN A 159 5.60 21.59 -11.97
CA GLN A 159 6.07 22.64 -11.07
C GLN A 159 6.32 22.09 -9.67
N ILE A 160 5.38 21.28 -9.16
CA ILE A 160 5.52 20.63 -7.84
C ILE A 160 6.76 19.73 -7.83
N ALA A 161 6.91 18.85 -8.83
CA ALA A 161 8.08 17.96 -8.93
C ALA A 161 9.40 18.74 -8.98
N LYS A 162 9.44 19.86 -9.74
CA LYS A 162 10.62 20.74 -9.82
C LYS A 162 10.95 21.37 -8.46
N ARG A 163 9.96 21.89 -7.73
CA ARG A 163 10.15 22.48 -6.38
C ARG A 163 10.63 21.44 -5.37
N LEU A 164 10.08 20.22 -5.45
CA LEU A 164 10.47 19.08 -4.61
C LEU A 164 11.79 18.42 -5.04
N LYS A 165 12.43 18.93 -6.11
CA LYS A 165 13.68 18.39 -6.70
C LYS A 165 13.58 16.90 -7.04
N THR A 166 12.42 16.49 -7.57
CA THR A 166 12.15 15.09 -7.95
C THR A 166 11.58 14.98 -9.35
N SER A 167 11.45 13.76 -9.87
CA SER A 167 10.78 13.53 -11.15
C SER A 167 9.26 13.43 -10.97
N VAL A 168 8.49 13.71 -12.03
CA VAL A 168 7.02 13.60 -12.01
C VAL A 168 6.57 12.17 -11.69
N ALA A 169 7.31 11.16 -12.17
CA ALA A 169 7.02 9.77 -11.85
C ALA A 169 7.19 9.47 -10.34
N GLN A 170 8.22 10.04 -9.70
CA GLN A 170 8.40 9.89 -8.26
C GLN A 170 7.34 10.66 -7.47
N LEU A 171 6.88 11.81 -7.96
CA LEU A 171 5.74 12.51 -7.37
C LEU A 171 4.46 11.65 -7.39
N TYR A 172 4.17 10.96 -8.50
CA TYR A 172 3.02 10.05 -8.53
C TYR A 172 3.16 8.89 -7.55
N ARG A 173 4.36 8.31 -7.41
CA ARG A 173 4.62 7.26 -6.42
C ARG A 173 4.47 7.74 -4.97
N LEU A 174 4.83 9.00 -4.71
CA LEU A 174 4.65 9.63 -3.40
C LEU A 174 3.15 9.81 -3.07
N LEU A 175 2.34 10.12 -4.08
CA LEU A 175 0.91 10.40 -3.93
C LEU A 175 0.01 9.17 -4.05
N ASP A 176 0.57 8.03 -4.45
CA ASP A 176 -0.14 6.76 -4.51
C ASP A 176 -0.42 6.24 -3.10
N PRO A 177 -1.69 6.17 -2.64
CA PRO A 177 -2.04 5.68 -1.32
C PRO A 177 -1.62 4.22 -1.10
N ALA A 178 -1.58 3.40 -2.15
CA ALA A 178 -1.20 2.00 -2.08
C ALA A 178 0.31 1.79 -1.83
N ASN A 179 1.13 2.83 -1.99
CA ASN A 179 2.56 2.74 -1.72
C ASN A 179 2.88 2.86 -0.21
N THR A 180 2.84 1.74 0.51
CA THR A 180 3.11 1.68 1.97
C THR A 180 4.59 1.91 2.36
N SER A 181 5.47 2.15 1.39
CA SER A 181 6.91 2.35 1.62
C SER A 181 7.37 3.81 1.46
N LYS A 182 6.42 4.73 1.24
CA LYS A 182 6.71 6.15 0.98
C LYS A 182 7.26 6.85 2.22
N SER A 183 8.04 7.91 1.99
CA SER A 183 8.69 8.66 3.07
C SER A 183 7.79 9.77 3.61
N ILE A 184 7.52 9.76 4.93
CA ILE A 184 6.84 10.85 5.64
C ILE A 184 7.56 12.18 5.40
N ASN A 185 8.90 12.20 5.45
CA ASN A 185 9.69 13.42 5.23
C ASN A 185 9.41 14.05 3.86
N GLN A 186 9.20 13.23 2.82
CA GLN A 186 8.86 13.73 1.48
C GLN A 186 7.43 14.29 1.42
N LEU A 187 6.48 13.72 2.16
CA LEU A 187 5.12 14.26 2.27
C LEU A 187 5.10 15.60 3.01
N VAL A 188 5.84 15.72 4.12
CA VAL A 188 5.97 16.98 4.86
C VAL A 188 6.63 18.05 3.99
N ALA A 189 7.71 17.72 3.27
CA ALA A 189 8.35 18.65 2.33
C ALA A 189 7.40 19.08 1.20
N LEU A 190 6.58 18.16 0.70
CA LEU A 190 5.56 18.47 -0.31
C LEU A 190 4.52 19.45 0.24
N LEU A 191 3.96 19.19 1.43
CA LEU A 191 2.99 20.09 2.07
C LEU A 191 3.55 21.50 2.27
N HIS A 192 4.81 21.63 2.71
CA HIS A 192 5.45 22.94 2.81
C HIS A 192 5.58 23.67 1.47
N ILE A 193 5.87 22.96 0.37
CA ILE A 193 5.93 23.55 -0.97
C ILE A 193 4.56 24.03 -1.47
N LEU A 194 3.49 23.43 -0.94
CA LEU A 194 2.10 23.82 -1.17
C LEU A 194 1.64 24.93 -0.22
N ASN A 195 2.56 25.52 0.56
CA ASN A 195 2.32 26.55 1.57
C ASN A 195 1.47 26.09 2.75
N CYS A 196 1.48 24.79 3.06
CA CYS A 196 0.85 24.27 4.27
C CYS A 196 1.85 24.32 5.44
N GLU A 197 1.34 24.67 6.63
CA GLU A 197 2.05 24.49 7.89
C GLU A 197 1.73 23.11 8.47
N VAL A 198 2.75 22.33 8.80
CA VAL A 198 2.58 20.98 9.35
C VAL A 198 2.95 21.00 10.83
N ASN A 199 1.94 20.87 11.69
CA ASN A 199 2.10 20.86 13.14
C ASN A 199 1.93 19.45 13.71
N LEU A 200 2.86 19.03 14.57
CA LEU A 200 2.78 17.77 15.30
C LEU A 200 2.16 18.03 16.68
N VAL A 201 1.01 17.39 16.94
CA VAL A 201 0.36 17.42 18.26
C VAL A 201 0.52 16.05 18.91
N VAL A 202 1.09 16.02 20.12
CA VAL A 202 1.23 14.80 20.92
C VAL A 202 0.22 14.85 22.06
N ASN A 203 -0.72 13.91 22.05
CA ASN A 203 -1.74 13.78 23.10
C ASN A 203 -1.36 12.68 24.08
N TYR A 204 -1.55 12.92 25.37
CA TYR A 204 -1.41 11.88 26.39
C TYR A 204 -2.72 11.12 26.52
N ARG A 205 -2.62 9.80 26.66
CA ARG A 205 -3.78 8.99 26.97
C ARG A 205 -4.16 9.16 28.43
N THR A 206 -5.46 9.33 28.64
CA THR A 206 -6.05 9.42 29.97
C THR A 206 -5.90 8.06 30.66
N GLY A 207 -4.86 7.92 31.49
CA GLY A 207 -4.59 6.69 32.25
C GLY A 207 -3.14 6.48 32.70
N GLU A 208 -2.14 7.09 32.05
CA GLU A 208 -0.73 6.70 32.28
C GLU A 208 0.24 7.83 32.67
N ARG A 209 -0.23 9.06 32.93
CA ARG A 209 0.63 10.18 33.37
C ARG A 209 0.07 11.00 34.54
N ALA A 210 -0.44 10.34 35.58
CA ALA A 210 -0.66 11.00 36.87
C ALA A 210 0.61 11.05 37.77
N HIS A 211 1.72 10.41 37.38
CA HIS A 211 2.94 10.34 38.20
C HIS A 211 4.19 10.65 37.39
N ARG A 212 4.45 11.92 37.07
CA ARG A 212 5.81 12.52 37.05
C ARG A 212 5.69 14.02 37.26
N SER A 213 5.45 14.41 38.51
CA SER A 213 5.75 15.74 39.03
C SER A 213 6.63 15.55 40.26
N CYS A 214 7.94 15.68 40.07
CA CYS A 214 8.93 16.13 41.05
C CYS A 214 10.03 16.84 40.25
#